data_AF-A0A1F6AHC5-F1
#
_entry.id   AF-A0A1F6AHC5-F1
#
_cell.length_a   1.000
_cell.length_b   1.000
_cell.length_c   1.000
_cell.angle_alpha   90.00
_cell.angle_beta   90.00
_cell.angle_gamma   90.00
#
_symmetry.space_group_name_H-M   'P 1'
#
loop_
_entity.id
_entity.type
_entity.pdbx_description
1 polymer ?
#
loop_
_entity_poly.entity_id
_entity_poly.type
_entity_poly.pdbx_seq_one_letter_code
_entity_poly.pdbx_strand_id
1 'polypeptide(L)'
;MQQIATITTKRQLTIPASMFEKIGLQSTRKVSVRAVGNQLIIEPATSLVESLAGSVQVPKKYRGKSADAMIKMAKREYFRKKKP
;
A
#
# COMPACT_ATOMS: atom_id res chain seq x y z
N MET A 1 14.44 15.93 9.85
CA MET A 1 13.89 16.29 11.19
C MET A 1 14.06 15.08 12.08
N GLN A 2 14.71 15.24 13.22
CA GLN A 2 14.87 14.21 14.22
C GLN A 2 14.22 14.71 15.51
N GLN A 3 13.36 13.89 16.11
CA GLN A 3 12.68 14.23 17.35
C GLN A 3 12.73 13.02 18.27
N ILE A 4 13.09 13.26 19.53
CA ILE A 4 13.12 12.22 20.56
C ILE A 4 11.70 12.09 21.12
N ALA A 5 11.20 10.86 21.22
CA ALA A 5 9.90 10.55 21.80
C ALA A 5 10.05 9.45 22.85
N THR A 6 9.19 9.47 23.86
CA THR A 6 9.18 8.48 24.94
C THR A 6 8.20 7.36 24.60
N ILE A 7 8.64 6.11 24.76
CA ILE A 7 7.76 4.94 24.66
C ILE A 7 7.02 4.78 26.00
N THR A 8 5.69 4.72 25.96
CA THR A 8 4.89 4.55 27.17
C THR A 8 4.98 3.12 27.70
N THR A 9 4.54 2.90 28.94
CA THR A 9 4.51 1.57 29.57
C THR A 9 3.70 0.54 28.78
N LYS A 10 2.72 0.99 27.99
CA LYS A 10 1.94 0.13 27.08
C LYS A 10 2.62 -0.11 25.73
N ARG A 11 3.91 0.25 25.60
CA ARG A 11 4.70 0.12 24.37
C ARG A 11 4.14 0.94 23.21
N GLN A 12 3.49 2.06 23.52
CA GLN A 12 2.96 2.98 22.52
C GLN A 12 3.94 4.14 22.34
N LEU A 13 4.08 4.64 21.11
CA LEU A 13 4.82 5.86 20.81
C LEU A 13 3.88 6.83 20.08
N THR A 14 3.98 8.11 20.42
CA THR A 14 3.20 9.15 19.75
C THR A 14 3.99 9.71 18.59
N ILE A 15 3.41 9.69 17.39
CA ILE A 15 3.99 10.31 16.20
C ILE A 15 3.59 11.80 16.19
N PRO A 16 4.54 12.74 16.17
CA PRO A 16 4.23 14.17 16.07
C PRO A 16 3.46 14.50 14.79
N ALA A 17 2.51 15.44 14.88
CA ALA A 17 1.63 15.81 13.76
C ALA A 17 2.39 16.18 12.48
N SER A 18 3.49 16.93 12.62
CA SER A 18 4.35 17.35 11.50
C SER A 18 4.99 16.18 10.75
N MET A 19 5.25 15.06 11.43
CA MET A 19 5.75 13.85 10.81
C MET A 19 4.60 13.08 10.18
N PHE A 20 3.50 12.89 10.93
CA PHE A 20 2.29 12.19 10.49
C PHE A 20 1.76 12.69 9.15
N GLU A 21 1.65 14.02 8.98
CA GLU A 21 1.18 14.64 7.75
C GLU A 21 2.15 14.46 6.58
N LYS A 22 3.46 14.64 6.82
CA LYS A 22 4.49 14.54 5.77
C LYS A 22 4.59 13.16 5.13
N ILE A 23 4.43 12.10 5.93
CA ILE A 23 4.47 10.73 5.41
C ILE A 23 3.10 10.23 4.93
N GLY A 24 2.12 11.14 4.81
CA GLY A 24 0.80 10.84 4.23
C GLY A 24 -0.01 9.83 5.04
N LEU A 25 0.25 9.72 6.35
CA LEU A 25 -0.57 8.88 7.21
C LEU A 25 -1.96 9.51 7.40
N GLN A 26 -2.96 8.66 7.52
CA GLN A 26 -4.33 9.07 7.79
C GLN A 26 -4.84 8.38 9.05
N SER A 27 -5.49 9.16 9.91
CA SER A 27 -6.14 8.63 11.11
C SER A 27 -7.13 7.54 10.69
N THR A 28 -7.29 6.51 11.52
CA THR A 28 -8.16 5.33 11.29
C THR A 28 -7.73 4.35 10.18
N ARG A 29 -6.67 4.63 9.42
CA ARG A 29 -6.15 3.68 8.42
C ARG A 29 -5.10 2.75 8.99
N LYS A 30 -5.12 1.50 8.52
CA LYS A 30 -4.11 0.50 8.90
C LYS A 30 -2.76 0.86 8.26
N VAL A 31 -1.70 0.65 9.02
CA VAL A 31 -0.31 0.79 8.58
C VAL A 31 0.38 -0.57 8.60
N SER A 32 1.36 -0.75 7.73
CA SER A 32 2.30 -1.86 7.80
C SER A 32 3.47 -1.47 8.69
N VAL A 33 3.89 -2.38 9.57
CA VAL A 33 5.03 -2.18 10.45
C VAL A 33 5.98 -3.36 10.26
N ARG A 34 7.24 -3.08 9.91
CA ARG A 34 8.27 -4.12 9.75
C ARG A 34 9.55 -3.72 10.47
N ALA A 35 10.26 -4.71 10.98
CA ALA A 35 11.59 -4.54 11.55
C ALA A 35 12.66 -4.77 10.48
N VAL A 36 13.61 -3.85 10.38
CA VAL A 36 14.79 -3.96 9.51
C VAL A 36 16.02 -3.63 10.36
N GLY A 37 16.75 -4.66 10.78
CA GLY A 37 17.83 -4.50 11.76
C GLY A 37 17.31 -3.89 13.06
N ASN A 38 17.89 -2.75 13.47
CA ASN A 38 17.49 -2.01 14.68
C ASN A 38 16.46 -0.90 14.41
N GLN A 39 15.77 -0.94 13.27
CA GLN A 39 14.81 0.08 12.86
C GLN A 39 13.42 -0.51 12.69
N LEU A 40 12.40 0.27 13.08
CA LEU A 40 11.01 0.01 12.73
C LEU A 40 10.62 0.92 11.57
N ILE A 41 10.20 0.32 10.47
CA ILE A 41 9.67 1.02 9.30
C ILE A 41 8.14 0.94 9.37
N ILE A 42 7.49 2.10 9.30
CA ILE A 42 6.04 2.25 9.32
C ILE A 42 5.61 2.88 7.99
N GLU A 43 4.73 2.20 7.26
CA GLU A 43 4.26 2.63 5.94
C GLU A 43 2.73 2.50 5.85
N PRO A 44 2.05 3.31 5.03
CA PRO A 44 0.64 3.10 4.73
C PRO A 44 0.41 1.69 4.16
N ALA A 45 -0.63 0.97 4.61
CA ALA A 45 -0.90 -0.39 4.12
C ALA A 45 -1.17 -0.45 2.60
N THR A 46 -1.68 0.64 2.01
CA THR A 46 -1.87 0.75 0.55
C THR A 46 -0.55 0.75 -0.22
N SER A 47 0.53 1.28 0.37
CA SER A 47 1.85 1.33 -0.25
C SER A 47 2.45 -0.06 -0.47
N LEU A 48 2.11 -1.04 0.39
CA LEU A 48 2.52 -2.43 0.20
C LEU A 48 1.85 -3.05 -1.04
N VAL A 49 0.55 -2.80 -1.23
CA VAL A 49 -0.17 -3.30 -2.41
C VAL A 49 0.35 -2.65 -3.68
N GLU A 50 0.61 -1.34 -3.66
CA GLU A 50 1.14 -0.61 -4.81
C GLU A 50 2.58 -1.03 -5.18
N SER A 51 3.45 -1.22 -4.19
CA SER A 51 4.82 -1.71 -4.42
C SER A 51 4.85 -3.15 -4.94
N LEU A 52 3.95 -4.02 -4.45
CA LEU A 52 3.79 -5.39 -4.96
C LEU A 52 3.16 -5.41 -6.37
N ALA A 53 2.17 -4.55 -6.62
CA ALA A 53 1.53 -4.42 -7.93
C ALA A 53 2.51 -3.93 -9.01
N GLY A 54 3.46 -3.07 -8.64
CA GLY A 54 4.56 -2.63 -9.52
C GLY A 54 5.57 -3.74 -9.86
N SER A 55 5.61 -4.83 -9.10
CA SER A 55 6.51 -5.97 -9.34
C SER A 55 5.97 -6.99 -10.36
N VAL A 56 4.69 -6.88 -10.73
CA VAL A 56 4.09 -7.76 -11.74
C VAL A 56 4.26 -7.12 -13.11
N GLN A 57 5.08 -7.72 -13.98
CA GLN A 57 5.25 -7.25 -15.36
C GLN A 57 3.91 -7.29 -16.10
N VAL A 58 3.30 -6.12 -16.30
CA VAL A 58 2.06 -5.98 -17.04
C VAL A 58 2.35 -6.19 -18.54
N PRO A 59 1.72 -7.18 -19.21
CA PRO A 59 1.90 -7.41 -20.64
C PRO A 59 1.59 -6.14 -21.45
N LYS A 60 2.30 -5.90 -22.57
CA LYS A 60 2.13 -4.68 -23.41
C LYS A 60 0.66 -4.34 -23.71
N LYS A 61 -0.17 -5.35 -23.97
CA LYS A 61 -1.61 -5.21 -24.23
C LYS A 61 -2.43 -4.59 -23.09
N TYR A 62 -1.89 -4.55 -21.88
CA TYR A 62 -2.55 -4.02 -20.68
C TYR A 62 -1.78 -2.87 -20.02
N ARG A 63 -0.70 -2.38 -20.64
CA ARG A 63 0.08 -1.26 -20.11
C ARG A 63 -0.81 0.00 -20.02
N GLY A 64 -0.76 0.70 -18.88
CA GLY A 64 -1.59 1.88 -18.62
C GLY A 64 -3.05 1.60 -18.24
N LYS A 65 -3.46 0.33 -18.09
CA LYS A 65 -4.79 -0.03 -17.59
C LYS A 65 -4.70 -0.43 -16.12
N SER A 66 -5.66 0.03 -15.31
CA SER A 66 -5.78 -0.39 -13.91
C SER A 66 -6.12 -1.89 -13.81
N ALA A 67 -5.82 -2.49 -12.67
CA ALA A 67 -6.17 -3.88 -12.39
C ALA A 67 -7.67 -4.15 -12.59
N ASP A 68 -8.53 -3.24 -12.15
CA ASP A 68 -9.98 -3.35 -12.33
C ASP A 68 -10.39 -3.33 -13.81
N ALA A 69 -9.75 -2.49 -14.62
CA ALA A 69 -9.99 -2.43 -16.06
C ALA A 69 -9.57 -3.75 -16.75
N MET A 70 -8.46 -4.35 -16.31
CA MET A 70 -8.02 -5.66 -16.79
C MET A 70 -9.01 -6.77 -16.43
N ILE A 71 -9.49 -6.80 -15.18
CA ILE A 71 -10.49 -7.78 -14.71
C ILE A 71 -11.79 -7.64 -15.52
N LYS A 72 -12.25 -6.40 -15.77
CA LYS A 72 -13.47 -6.14 -16.54
C LYS A 72 -13.36 -6.60 -18.00
N MET A 73 -12.22 -6.37 -18.64
CA MET A 73 -11.95 -6.88 -19.99
C MET A 73 -11.91 -8.41 -20.02
N ALA A 74 -11.20 -9.04 -19.08
CA ALA A 74 -11.11 -10.49 -19.01
C ALA A 74 -12.49 -11.15 -18.83
N LYS A 75 -13.34 -10.59 -17.95
CA LYS A 75 -14.74 -11.03 -17.79
C LYS A 75 -15.51 -10.88 -19.10
N ARG A 76 -15.43 -9.72 -19.75
CA ARG A 76 -16.12 -9.47 -21.03
C ARG A 76 -15.68 -10.46 -22.11
N GLU A 77 -14.39 -10.74 -22.24
CA GLU A 77 -13.87 -11.69 -23.22
C GLU A 77 -14.30 -13.13 -22.91
N TYR A 78 -14.26 -13.53 -21.64
CA TYR A 78 -14.70 -14.85 -21.20
C TYR A 78 -16.19 -15.09 -21.50
N PHE A 79 -17.06 -14.15 -21.14
CA PHE A 79 -18.50 -14.25 -21.41
C PHE A 79 -18.85 -14.09 -22.90
N ARG A 80 -18.00 -13.41 -23.70
CA ARG A 80 -18.17 -13.33 -25.15
C ARG A 80 -17.81 -14.64 -25.85
N LYS A 81 -16.81 -15.37 -25.35
CA LYS A 81 -16.44 -16.72 -25.83
C LYS A 81 -17.39 -17.80 -25.32
N LYS A 82 -18.07 -17.57 -24.19
CA LYS A 82 -19.07 -18.47 -23.60
C LYS A 82 -20.50 -18.14 -24.06
N LYS A 83 -20.69 -17.76 -25.33
CA LYS A 83 -22.02 -17.91 -25.95
C LYS A 83 -22.21 -19.40 -26.29
N PRO A 84 -23.40 -19.97 -26.05
CA PRO A 84 -23.74 -21.30 -26.56
C PRO A 84 -23.65 -21.35 -28.08
#